data_AF-A0A523ZFN1-F1
#
_entry.id   AF-A0A523ZFN1-F1
#
_cell.length_a   1.000
_cell.length_b   1.000
_cell.length_c   1.000
_cell.angle_alpha   90.00
_cell.angle_beta   90.00
_cell.angle_gamma   90.00
#
_symmetry.space_group_name_H-M   'P 1'
#
loop_
_entity.id
_entity.type
_entity.pdbx_description
1 polymer ?
#
loop_
_entity_poly.entity_id
_entity_poly.type
_entity_poly.pdbx_seq_one_letter_code
_entity_poly.pdbx_strand_id
1 'polypeptide(L)'
;MEKSVDVGQAFVKSVQALPPYIKMIGPFISFGGDGVKACTIHDVEKGHEEEGFLFISKMLVEFSNIGGQKFTLEPVLTGADALPLVGLSS
;
A
#
# COMPACT_ATOMS: atom_id res chain seq x y z
N MET A 1 -8.38 3.85 21.26
CA MET A 1 -9.60 3.72 20.44
C MET A 1 -9.68 4.84 19.41
N GLU A 2 -9.52 6.11 19.79
CA GLU A 2 -9.48 7.27 18.85
C GLU A 2 -8.46 7.11 17.73
N LYS A 3 -7.20 6.77 18.05
CA LYS A 3 -6.15 6.57 17.01
C LYS A 3 -6.44 5.44 16.01
N SER A 4 -7.21 4.43 16.41
CA SER A 4 -7.61 3.33 15.50
C SER A 4 -8.64 3.82 14.48
N VAL A 5 -9.47 4.79 14.86
CA VAL A 5 -10.42 5.45 13.96
C VAL A 5 -9.69 6.34 12.97
N ASP A 6 -8.68 7.10 13.43
CA ASP A 6 -7.85 7.95 12.55
C ASP A 6 -7.14 7.14 11.46
N VAL A 7 -6.60 5.97 11.81
CA VAL A 7 -5.98 5.04 10.85
C VAL A 7 -7.00 4.54 9.82
N GLY A 8 -8.21 4.18 10.27
CA GLY A 8 -9.29 3.77 9.37
C GLY A 8 -9.72 4.88 8.42
N GLN A 9 -9.82 6.12 8.90
CA GLN A 9 -10.18 7.29 8.08
C GLN A 9 -9.09 7.63 7.05
N ALA A 10 -7.82 7.61 7.44
CA ALA A 10 -6.69 7.79 6.53
C ALA A 10 -6.70 6.73 5.42
N PHE A 11 -6.96 5.47 5.76
CA PHE A 11 -7.09 4.39 4.79
C PHE A 11 -8.23 4.63 3.79
N VAL A 12 -9.43 4.95 4.26
CA VAL A 12 -10.59 5.22 3.38
C VAL A 12 -10.30 6.40 2.44
N LYS A 13 -9.69 7.47 2.95
CA LYS A 13 -9.32 8.66 2.16
C LYS A 13 -8.32 8.31 1.06
N SER A 14 -7.29 7.51 1.36
CA SER A 14 -6.27 7.12 0.38
C SER A 14 -6.84 6.21 -0.72
N VAL A 15 -7.75 5.31 -0.37
CA VAL A 15 -8.35 4.35 -1.33
C VAL A 15 -9.44 4.97 -2.22
N GLN A 16 -10.13 6.02 -1.77
CA GLN A 16 -11.13 6.71 -2.59
C GLN A 16 -10.55 7.50 -3.78
N ALA A 17 -9.23 7.72 -3.80
CA ALA A 17 -8.56 8.58 -4.77
C ALA A 17 -7.75 7.80 -5.84
N LEU A 18 -8.03 6.51 -6.06
CA LEU A 18 -7.26 5.71 -7.02
C LEU A 18 -7.42 6.25 -8.46
N PRO A 19 -6.32 6.46 -9.19
CA PRO A 19 -6.35 6.76 -10.60
C PRO A 19 -7.01 5.63 -11.41
N PRO A 20 -7.59 5.91 -12.58
CA PRO A 20 -8.29 4.89 -13.39
C PRO A 20 -7.38 3.73 -13.84
N TYR A 21 -6.07 3.96 -13.96
CA TYR A 21 -5.07 2.95 -14.32
C TYR A 21 -4.61 2.08 -13.13
N ILE A 22 -5.15 2.31 -11.92
CA ILE A 22 -4.87 1.51 -10.73
C ILE A 22 -6.15 0.84 -10.24
N LYS A 23 -6.20 -0.48 -10.32
CA LYS A 23 -7.28 -1.28 -9.75
C LYS A 23 -6.83 -1.90 -8.43
N MET A 24 -7.57 -1.64 -7.35
CA MET A 24 -7.36 -2.34 -6.09
C MET A 24 -8.11 -3.67 -6.10
N ILE A 25 -7.38 -4.79 -6.01
CA ILE A 25 -7.96 -6.15 -5.96
C ILE A 25 -8.51 -6.47 -4.55
N GLY A 26 -8.01 -5.77 -3.54
CA GLY A 26 -8.63 -5.69 -2.21
C GLY A 26 -7.61 -5.31 -1.14
N PRO A 27 -8.05 -4.77 0.02
CA PRO A 27 -7.31 -4.90 1.25
C PRO A 27 -7.61 -6.25 1.92
N PHE A 28 -6.60 -7.08 2.07
CA PHE A 28 -6.61 -8.30 2.86
C PHE A 28 -6.14 -7.96 4.27
N ILE A 29 -7.09 -7.93 5.22
CA ILE A 29 -6.84 -7.50 6.60
C ILE A 29 -6.92 -8.72 7.52
N SER A 30 -5.94 -8.86 8.40
CA SER A 30 -5.94 -9.86 9.47
C SER A 30 -5.45 -9.25 10.78
N PHE A 31 -5.88 -9.86 11.88
CA PHE A 31 -5.28 -9.63 13.19
C PHE A 31 -4.13 -10.63 13.38
N GLY A 32 -2.96 -10.16 13.81
CA GLY A 32 -1.82 -11.04 14.03
C GLY A 32 -0.68 -10.36 14.79
N GLY A 33 -0.10 -11.08 15.75
CA GLY A 33 0.84 -10.49 16.72
C GLY A 33 0.12 -9.50 17.64
N ASP A 34 0.79 -8.39 17.96
CA ASP A 34 0.25 -7.31 18.81
C ASP A 34 -0.52 -6.23 18.01
N GLY A 35 -1.00 -6.54 16.79
CA GLY A 35 -1.61 -5.52 15.94
C GLY A 35 -2.38 -6.01 14.70
N VAL A 36 -2.59 -5.07 13.77
CA VAL A 36 -3.27 -5.27 12.49
C VAL A 36 -2.24 -5.48 11.39
N LYS A 37 -2.44 -6.51 10.58
CA LYS A 37 -1.70 -6.72 9.33
C LYS A 37 -2.64 -6.45 8.16
N ALA A 38 -2.20 -5.60 7.23
CA ALA A 38 -2.92 -5.29 6.01
C ALA A 38 -2.02 -5.55 4.79
N CYS A 39 -2.56 -6.24 3.80
CA CYS A 39 -1.94 -6.42 2.49
C CYS A 39 -2.90 -5.88 1.44
N THR A 40 -2.46 -4.97 0.58
CA THR A 40 -3.29 -4.44 -0.50
C THR A 40 -2.63 -4.72 -1.83
N ILE A 41 -3.35 -5.37 -2.73
CA ILE A 41 -2.86 -5.61 -4.10
C ILE A 41 -3.42 -4.52 -5.00
N HIS A 42 -2.51 -3.78 -5.63
CA HIS A 42 -2.81 -2.81 -6.66
C HIS A 42 -2.34 -3.39 -8.00
N ASP A 43 -3.27 -3.53 -8.92
CA ASP A 43 -3.02 -3.87 -10.31
C ASP A 43 -2.87 -2.55 -11.08
N VAL A 44 -1.68 -2.32 -11.61
CA VAL A 44 -1.32 -1.10 -12.34
C VAL A 44 -1.26 -1.45 -13.81
N GLU A 45 -2.01 -0.71 -14.63
CA GLU A 45 -2.00 -0.93 -16.07
C GLU A 45 -0.59 -0.76 -16.65
N LYS A 46 -0.25 -1.59 -17.64
CA LYS A 46 1.03 -1.53 -18.33
C LYS A 46 1.24 -0.14 -18.95
N GLY A 47 2.44 0.42 -18.80
CA GLY A 47 2.80 1.78 -19.23
C GLY A 47 2.58 2.85 -18.16
N HIS A 48 2.01 2.50 -17.00
CA HIS A 48 1.80 3.39 -15.86
C HIS A 48 2.59 2.93 -14.62
N GLU A 49 3.64 2.12 -14.79
CA GLU A 49 4.35 1.47 -13.68
C GLU A 49 5.02 2.50 -12.73
N GLU A 50 5.71 3.50 -13.28
CA GLU A 50 6.41 4.53 -12.50
C GLU A 50 5.43 5.39 -11.69
N GLU A 51 4.42 5.94 -12.37
CA GLU A 51 3.40 6.79 -11.74
C GLU A 51 2.52 6.01 -10.75
N GLY A 52 2.20 4.75 -11.05
CA GLY A 52 1.49 3.86 -10.14
C GLY A 52 2.29 3.60 -8.87
N PHE A 53 3.58 3.30 -8.99
CA PHE A 53 4.46 3.10 -7.84
C PHE A 53 4.56 4.37 -6.97
N LEU A 54 4.73 5.54 -7.60
CA LEU A 54 4.78 6.82 -6.91
C LEU A 54 3.48 7.15 -6.19
N PHE A 55 2.33 6.89 -6.84
CA PHE A 55 1.01 7.10 -6.24
C PHE A 55 0.82 6.21 -5.00
N ILE A 56 1.09 4.92 -5.12
CA ILE A 56 0.96 3.96 -4.00
C ILE A 56 1.90 4.33 -2.85
N SER A 57 3.13 4.74 -3.15
CA SER A 57 4.08 5.21 -2.12
C SER A 57 3.59 6.46 -1.39
N LYS A 58 2.96 7.41 -2.11
CA LYS A 58 2.36 8.61 -1.49
C LYS A 58 1.18 8.27 -0.59
N MET A 59 0.36 7.27 -0.92
CA MET A 59 -0.73 6.83 -0.03
C MET A 59 -0.23 6.39 1.35
N LEU A 60 0.97 5.81 1.43
CA LEU A 60 1.58 5.40 2.70
C LEU A 60 2.01 6.59 3.56
N VAL A 61 2.32 7.75 2.94
CA VAL A 61 2.73 8.96 3.65
C VAL A 61 1.60 9.52 4.50
N GLU A 62 0.33 9.35 4.11
CA GLU A 62 -0.82 9.85 4.88
C GLU A 62 -0.87 9.23 6.30
N PHE A 63 -0.39 7.98 6.46
CA PHE A 63 -0.33 7.32 7.77
C PHE A 63 0.82 7.84 8.64
N SER A 64 1.85 8.45 8.06
CA SER A 64 2.99 9.03 8.79
C SER A 64 2.57 10.23 9.67
N ASN A 65 1.43 10.85 9.37
CA ASN A 65 0.93 12.02 10.09
C ASN A 65 0.16 11.67 11.38
N ILE A 66 -0.04 10.38 11.68
CA ILE A 66 -0.80 9.93 12.85
C ILE A 66 0.14 9.81 14.04
N GLY A 67 0.00 10.72 15.02
CA GLY A 67 0.90 10.82 16.17
C GLY A 67 0.99 9.54 17.00
N GLY A 68 2.21 9.01 17.15
CA GLY A 68 2.51 7.79 17.92
C GLY A 68 2.27 6.48 17.15
N GLN A 69 1.89 6.55 15.87
CA GLN A 69 1.89 5.38 14.99
C GLN A 69 3.33 5.04 14.60
N LYS A 70 3.67 3.76 14.65
CA LYS A 70 4.89 3.21 14.07
C LYS A 70 4.48 2.34 12.89
N PHE A 71 5.23 2.46 11.80
CA PHE A 71 5.03 1.63 10.63
C PHE A 71 6.35 0.96 10.28
N THR A 72 6.27 -0.29 9.85
CA THR A 72 7.42 -1.05 9.37
C THR A 72 7.06 -1.55 7.98
N LEU A 73 7.87 -1.14 7.01
CA LEU A 73 7.81 -1.65 5.65
C LEU A 73 8.76 -2.83 5.55
N GLU A 74 8.19 -4.03 5.51
CA GLU A 74 8.95 -5.25 5.21
C GLU A 74 8.66 -5.63 3.76
N PRO A 75 9.60 -5.38 2.83
CA PRO A 75 9.45 -5.89 1.48
C PRO A 75 9.45 -7.42 1.53
N VAL A 76 8.34 -8.05 1.11
CA VAL A 76 8.20 -9.52 1.01
C VAL A 76 9.22 -10.10 0.02
N LEU A 77 9.62 -9.28 -0.96
CA LEU A 77 10.63 -9.57 -1.95
C LEU A 77 11.36 -8.26 -2.29
N THR A 78 12.67 -8.30 -2.54
CA THR A 78 13.35 -7.10 -3.02
C THR A 78 12.84 -6.73 -4.42
N GLY A 79 12.92 -5.45 -4.81
CA GLY A 79 12.53 -5.04 -6.16
C GLY A 79 13.29 -5.83 -7.24
N ALA A 80 14.58 -6.09 -7.02
CA ALA A 80 15.41 -6.88 -7.92
C ALA A 80 14.89 -8.32 -8.11
N ASP A 81 14.42 -8.95 -7.03
CA ASP A 81 13.86 -10.30 -7.08
C ASP A 81 12.44 -10.32 -7.67
N ALA A 82 11.72 -9.19 -7.62
CA ALA A 82 10.33 -9.08 -8.06
C ALA A 82 10.20 -8.84 -9.57
N LEU A 83 11.14 -8.07 -10.14
CA LEU A 83 11.15 -7.72 -11.57
C LEU A 83 11.14 -8.96 -12.50
N PRO A 84 11.88 -10.06 -12.22
CA PRO A 84 11.79 -11.28 -13.03
C PRO A 84 10.40 -11.91 -13.06
N LEU A 85 9.65 -11.85 -11.95
CA LEU A 85 8.32 -12.48 -11.85
C LEU A 85 7.28 -11.84 -12.77
N VAL A 86 7.54 -10.61 -13.22
CA VAL A 86 6.69 -9.84 -14.13
C VAL A 86 7.37 -9.60 -15.49
N GLY A 87 8.49 -10.28 -15.77
CA GLY A 87 9.20 -10.17 -17.04
C GLY A 87 9.91 -8.82 -17.26
N LEU A 88 10.25 -8.12 -16.18
CA LEU A 88 10.89 -6.79 -16.20
C LEU A 88 12.38 -6.81 -15.81
N SER A 89 12.95 -7.96 -15.45
CA SER A 89 14.40 -8.08 -15.30
C SER A 89 15.05 -8.50 -16.61
N SER A 90 16.11 -7.78 -17.00
CA SER A 90 17.01 -8.15 -18.10
C SER A 90 17.89 -9.34 -17.73
#